data_AF-A0A7I7JYE1-F1
#
_entry.id   AF-A0A7I7JYE1-F1
#
_cell.length_a   1.000
_cell.length_b   1.000
_cell.length_c   1.000
_cell.angle_alpha   90.00
_cell.angle_beta   90.00
_cell.angle_gamma   90.00
#
_symmetry.space_group_name_H-M   'P 1'
#
loop_
_entity.id
_entity.type
_entity.pdbx_description
1 polymer ?
#
loop_
_entity_poly.entity_id
_entity_poly.type
_entity_poly.pdbx_seq_one_letter_code
_entity_poly.pdbx_strand_id
1 'polypeptide(L)'
;MGGLSPWHWAIVIAVFVLLFGAKKLPDAARSLGKSMRIFKSEIKEMQAESKPDTPTQITSERVSDGPDRGAAPAESETSPDQRSA
;
A
#
# COMPACT_ATOMS: atom_id res chain seq x y z
N MET A 1 27.37 18.01 -27.68
CA MET A 1 27.62 16.78 -26.88
C MET A 1 26.42 16.51 -25.99
N GLY A 2 25.35 15.97 -26.58
CA GLY A 2 23.98 15.91 -26.02
C GLY A 2 23.72 14.71 -25.11
N GLY A 3 24.46 14.60 -24.01
CA GLY A 3 24.46 13.43 -23.12
C GLY A 3 23.20 13.21 -22.26
N LEU A 4 22.15 14.02 -22.41
CA LEU A 4 20.99 13.99 -21.50
C LEU A 4 19.64 14.12 -22.23
N SER A 5 19.55 13.64 -23.47
CA SER A 5 18.24 13.60 -24.14
C SER A 5 17.32 12.61 -23.41
N PRO A 6 16.11 13.03 -22.99
CA PRO A 6 15.10 12.15 -22.40
C PRO A 6 14.83 10.88 -23.23
N TRP A 7 15.10 10.95 -24.54
CA TRP A 7 15.03 9.82 -25.47
C TRP A 7 15.92 8.64 -25.10
N HIS A 8 17.13 8.87 -24.56
CA HIS A 8 18.01 7.80 -24.11
C HIS A 8 17.41 7.04 -22.92
N TRP A 9 16.85 7.78 -21.96
CA TRP A 9 16.21 7.19 -20.79
C TRP A 9 14.99 6.34 -21.16
N ALA A 10 14.20 6.76 -22.15
CA ALA A 10 13.08 5.98 -22.65
C ALA A 10 13.55 4.60 -23.21
N ILE A 11 14.65 4.58 -23.97
CA ILE A 11 15.21 3.35 -24.52
C ILE A 11 15.73 2.44 -23.40
N VAL A 12 16.45 2.99 -22.41
CA VAL A 12 16.96 2.22 -21.27
C VAL A 12 15.81 1.59 -20.48
N ILE A 13 14.75 2.35 -20.19
CA ILE A 13 13.56 1.84 -19.50
C ILE A 13 12.89 0.74 -20.33
N ALA A 14 12.75 0.93 -21.64
CA ALA A 14 12.15 -0.07 -22.52
C ALA A 14 12.94 -1.40 -22.50
N VAL A 15 14.27 -1.34 -22.59
CA VAL A 15 15.14 -2.53 -22.50
C VAL A 15 15.04 -3.16 -21.12
N PHE A 16 15.08 -2.37 -20.06
CA PHE A 16 14.96 -2.86 -18.67
C PHE A 16 13.61 -3.58 -18.44
N VAL A 17 12.51 -3.03 -18.96
CA VAL A 17 11.18 -3.68 -18.92
C VAL A 17 11.16 -4.97 -19.74
N LEU A 18 11.86 -5.04 -20.88
CA LEU A 18 11.97 -6.27 -21.67
C LEU A 18 12.72 -7.37 -20.92
N LEU A 19 13.82 -7.03 -20.23
CA LEU A 19 14.66 -8.00 -19.50
C LEU A 19 13.99 -8.51 -18.22
N PHE A 20 13.43 -7.60 -17.42
CA PHE A 20 12.81 -7.95 -16.15
C PHE A 20 11.33 -8.35 -16.29
N GLY A 21 10.68 -7.92 -17.37
CA GLY A 21 9.27 -8.15 -17.64
C GLY A 21 8.36 -7.08 -17.01
N ALA A 22 7.29 -6.71 -17.74
CA ALA A 22 6.34 -5.67 -17.34
C ALA A 22 5.61 -5.94 -16.01
N LYS A 23 5.53 -7.21 -15.56
CA LYS A 23 4.91 -7.57 -14.27
C LYS A 23 5.87 -7.47 -13.08
N LYS A 24 7.18 -7.61 -13.28
CA LYS A 24 8.16 -7.65 -12.18
C LYS A 24 8.64 -6.27 -11.75
N LEU A 25 8.75 -5.30 -12.67
CA LEU A 25 9.03 -3.90 -12.32
C LEU A 25 8.03 -3.29 -11.32
N PRO A 26 6.71 -3.30 -11.61
CA PRO A 26 5.74 -2.65 -10.73
C PRO A 26 5.60 -3.40 -9.40
N ASP A 27 5.78 -4.72 -9.40
CA ASP A 27 5.72 -5.54 -8.19
C ASP A 27 6.92 -5.27 -7.28
N ALA A 28 8.14 -5.24 -7.84
CA ALA A 28 9.35 -4.86 -7.12
C ALA A 28 9.31 -3.39 -6.66
N ALA A 29 8.83 -2.46 -7.49
CA ALA A 29 8.66 -1.07 -7.09
C ALA A 29 7.63 -0.91 -5.96
N ARG A 30 6.55 -1.70 -5.96
CA ARG A 30 5.55 -1.71 -4.88
C ARG A 30 6.11 -2.27 -3.58
N SER A 31 6.88 -3.36 -3.62
CA SER A 31 7.48 -3.93 -2.40
C SER A 31 8.57 -3.02 -1.84
N LEU A 32 9.46 -2.51 -2.70
CA LEU A 32 10.49 -1.53 -2.34
C LEU A 32 9.86 -0.22 -1.83
N GLY A 33 8.78 0.25 -2.45
CA GLY A 33 8.06 1.46 -2.03
C GLY A 33 7.44 1.33 -0.64
N LYS A 34 6.88 0.17 -0.30
CA LYS A 34 6.37 -0.11 1.06
C LYS A 34 7.49 -0.05 2.10
N SER A 35 8.62 -0.71 1.85
CA SER A 35 9.78 -0.68 2.76
C SER A 35 10.40 0.72 2.87
N MET A 36 10.52 1.44 1.74
CA MET A 36 11.01 2.81 1.73
C MET A 36 10.09 3.78 2.47
N ARG A 37 8.78 3.57 2.47
CA ARG A 37 7.83 4.40 3.21
C ARG A 37 8.07 4.30 4.71
N ILE A 38 8.25 3.08 5.23
CA ILE A 38 8.52 2.82 6.64
C ILE A 38 9.85 3.45 7.04
N PHE A 39 10.90 3.20 6.26
CA PHE A 39 12.22 3.78 6.50
C PHE A 39 12.20 5.33 6.43
N LYS A 40 11.43 5.90 5.49
CA LYS A 40 11.25 7.36 5.38
C LYS A 40 10.54 7.95 6.60
N SER A 41 9.53 7.28 7.15
CA SER A 41 8.85 7.73 8.37
C SER A 41 9.79 7.70 9.57
N GLU A 42 10.55 6.62 9.75
CA GLU A 42 11.52 6.49 10.85
C GLU A 42 12.61 7.55 10.75
N ILE A 43 13.20 7.76 9.56
CA ILE A 43 14.19 8.83 9.35
C ILE A 43 13.58 10.21 9.59
N LYS A 44 12.33 10.45 9.18
CA LYS A 44 11.67 11.74 9.35
C LYS A 44 11.43 12.03 10.83
N GLU A 45 11.09 11.02 11.62
CA GLU A 45 10.92 11.14 13.07
C GLU A 45 12.24 11.47 13.77
N MET A 46 13.33 10.78 13.40
CA MET A 46 14.68 11.10 13.90
C MET A 46 15.15 12.51 13.53
N GLN A 47 14.85 12.96 12.30
CA GLN A 47 15.15 14.32 11.84
C GLN A 47 14.25 15.38 12.49
N ALA A 48 13.01 15.01 12.84
CA ALA A 48 12.06 15.89 13.51
C ALA A 48 12.40 16.07 15.00
N GLU A 49 12.87 15.04 15.70
CA GLU A 49 13.36 15.19 17.08
C GLU A 49 14.62 16.07 17.19
N SER A 50 15.34 16.28 16.08
CA SER A 50 16.49 17.20 16.01
C SER A 50 16.10 18.67 15.73
N LYS A 51 14.81 19.00 15.60
CA LYS A 51 14.31 20.37 15.36
C LYS A 51 13.11 20.68 16.27
N PRO A 52 13.11 21.81 17.02
CA PRO A 52 11.95 22.17 17.82
C PRO A 52 10.78 22.59 16.92
N ASP A 53 9.65 21.90 17.11
CA ASP A 53 8.25 22.24 16.80
C ASP A 53 7.83 22.59 15.36
N THR A 54 6.90 21.79 14.80
CA THR A 54 5.58 22.24 14.29
C THR A 54 4.66 21.02 14.04
N PRO A 55 3.42 20.96 14.56
CA PRO A 55 2.46 19.89 14.30
C PRO A 55 1.71 20.08 12.96
N THR A 56 0.94 19.06 12.53
CA THR A 56 -0.08 19.05 11.42
C THR A 56 0.49 18.42 10.13
N GLN A 57 -0.02 17.30 9.57
CA GLN A 57 -1.41 16.95 9.30
C GLN A 57 -1.64 15.43 9.35
N ILE A 58 -2.66 15.04 10.13
CA ILE A 58 -3.39 13.79 9.93
C ILE A 58 -4.49 14.14 8.92
N THR A 59 -4.24 13.93 7.63
CA THR A 59 -5.34 13.86 6.65
C THR A 59 -5.80 12.42 6.57
N SER A 60 -6.89 12.16 7.28
CA SER A 60 -7.73 10.99 7.12
C SER A 60 -8.42 11.11 5.77
N GLU A 61 -7.84 10.53 4.72
CA GLU A 61 -8.58 10.23 3.49
C GLU A 61 -9.14 8.82 3.62
N ARG A 62 -10.28 8.74 4.33
CA ARG A 62 -11.23 7.64 4.26
C ARG A 62 -11.72 7.55 2.81
N VAL A 63 -11.17 6.62 2.03
CA VAL A 63 -11.74 6.19 0.74
C VAL A 63 -12.07 4.70 0.83
N SER A 64 -13.38 4.46 0.82
CA SER A 64 -14.10 3.20 0.56
C SER A 64 -14.02 2.09 1.59
N ASP A 65 -14.72 2.31 2.71
CA ASP A 65 -15.58 1.27 3.28
C ASP A 65 -16.76 1.09 2.30
N GLY A 66 -16.75 0.01 1.52
CA GLY A 66 -17.86 -0.36 0.65
C GLY A 66 -19.02 -0.89 1.50
N PRO A 67 -20.28 -0.51 1.22
CA PRO A 67 -21.41 -1.00 1.98
C PRO A 67 -21.73 -2.42 1.52
N ASP A 68 -21.08 -3.43 2.09
CA ASP A 68 -21.62 -4.79 2.05
C ASP A 68 -22.36 -5.07 3.35
N ARG A 69 -23.48 -4.34 3.47
CA ARG A 69 -24.58 -4.67 4.35
C ARG A 69 -25.33 -5.81 3.64
N GLY A 70 -24.85 -7.04 3.82
CA GLY A 70 -25.25 -8.17 2.99
C GLY A 70 -25.23 -9.54 3.65
N ALA A 71 -25.38 -9.67 4.97
CA ALA A 71 -26.01 -10.83 5.64
C ALA A 71 -26.01 -10.60 7.16
N ALA A 72 -27.17 -10.24 7.69
CA ALA A 72 -27.41 -10.23 9.12
C ALA A 72 -27.27 -11.65 9.73
N PRO A 73 -26.85 -11.78 10.99
CA PRO A 73 -27.06 -12.97 11.78
C PRO A 73 -28.57 -13.06 12.06
N ALA A 74 -29.28 -13.81 11.22
CA ALA A 74 -30.66 -14.18 11.47
C ALA A 74 -30.67 -15.18 12.63
N GLU A 75 -31.04 -14.64 13.79
CA GLU A 75 -32.17 -15.14 14.57
C GLU A 75 -32.02 -16.55 15.17
N SER A 76 -31.91 -16.52 16.50
CA SER A 76 -32.39 -17.47 17.48
C SER A 76 -33.63 -18.29 17.07
N GLU A 77 -33.77 -19.43 17.74
CA GLU A 77 -34.95 -20.30 17.84
C GLU A 77 -35.08 -21.42 16.80
N THR A 78 -34.61 -22.61 17.19
CA THR A 78 -35.48 -23.79 17.37
C THR A 78 -34.68 -24.89 18.06
N SER A 79 -34.82 -24.98 19.38
CA SER A 79 -34.72 -26.24 20.12
C SER A 79 -35.91 -27.09 19.68
N PRO A 80 -35.73 -28.38 19.35
CA PRO A 80 -36.14 -29.37 20.34
C PRO A 80 -35.36 -30.70 20.29
N ASP A 81 -35.24 -31.31 21.48
CA ASP A 81 -35.46 -32.74 21.71
C ASP A 81 -34.36 -33.80 21.40
N GLN A 82 -34.38 -34.83 22.26
CA GLN A 82 -33.57 -36.06 22.35
C GLN A 82 -32.15 -35.91 22.91
N ARG A 83 -31.78 -36.37 24.11
CA ARG A 83 -32.29 -37.44 24.99
C ARG A 83 -32.66 -38.72 24.25
N SER A 84 -31.66 -39.53 23.88
CA SER A 84 -31.64 -41.00 24.05
C SER A 84 -30.41 -41.62 23.38
N ALA A 85 -29.44 -42.08 24.17
CA ALA A 85 -28.66 -43.31 24.00
C ALA A 85 -27.75 -43.48 25.21
#